data_AF-A0A9D2M7Q8-F1
#
_entry.id   AF-A0A9D2M7Q8-F1
#
_cell.length_a   1.000
_cell.length_b   1.000
_cell.length_c   1.000
_cell.angle_alpha   90.00
_cell.angle_beta   90.00
_cell.angle_gamma   90.00
#
_symmetry.space_group_name_H-M   'P 1'
#
loop_
_entity.id
_entity.type
_entity.pdbx_description
1 polymer ?
#
loop_
_entity_poly.entity_id
_entity_poly.type
_entity_poly.pdbx_seq_one_letter_code
_entity_poly.pdbx_strand_id
1 'polypeptide(L)'
;MEFAANERLKLVFSTNGNQLICALNEVNPDDIEDTNATLKLVLIDLNTGERTDFYERAVQIGGTEPLFMGVTDSGYCVLREQYTTKSEEDFPGQEWEDIADEIERSTTYTCTMIPVGGSEPVGTFTYSGRIYDLLCDDGLYYFDCDSRKVTRISVPDGTATELATLPDEGAVSAYLDGKMGDWFLLSQRYYENREDVSYPVANDCCYAVNVKTGELRPLEIRQEVSADRRMATMLGKTSNDVLLITDSEVPENNYHYGFVYSLISQEEYLNSNADALKPIQFAF
;
A
#
# COMPACT_ATOMS: atom_id res chain seq x y z
N MET A 1 -26.26 -5.96 11.20
CA MET A 1 -25.49 -4.91 11.90
C MET A 1 -25.62 -3.65 11.08
N GLU A 2 -25.98 -2.52 11.68
CA GLU A 2 -26.06 -1.23 11.00
C GLU A 2 -25.10 -0.25 11.69
N PHE A 3 -24.32 0.49 10.91
CA PHE A 3 -23.57 1.64 11.41
C PHE A 3 -24.55 2.79 11.69
N ALA A 4 -24.24 3.61 12.68
CA ALA A 4 -25.08 4.76 12.97
C ALA A 4 -25.06 5.77 11.81
N ALA A 5 -26.13 6.56 11.67
CA ALA A 5 -26.27 7.49 10.53
C ALA A 5 -25.17 8.56 10.47
N ASN A 6 -24.49 8.83 11.59
CA ASN A 6 -23.38 9.76 11.71
C ASN A 6 -22.00 9.07 11.64
N GLU A 7 -21.96 7.76 11.39
CA GLU A 7 -20.72 7.01 11.16
C GLU A 7 -20.40 6.98 9.66
N ARG A 8 -19.12 7.17 9.34
CA ARG A 8 -18.57 7.18 7.99
C ARG A 8 -17.46 6.15 7.91
N LEU A 9 -17.76 5.02 7.29
CA LEU A 9 -16.79 3.95 7.07
C LEU A 9 -15.68 4.43 6.13
N LYS A 10 -14.43 4.25 6.51
CA LYS A 10 -13.27 4.61 5.69
C LYS A 10 -12.62 3.42 5.05
N LEU A 11 -12.29 2.43 5.87
CA LEU A 11 -11.56 1.25 5.44
C LEU A 11 -12.03 0.05 6.24
N VAL A 12 -12.06 -1.09 5.56
CA VAL A 12 -12.36 -2.40 6.14
C VAL A 12 -11.16 -3.29 5.89
N PHE A 13 -10.74 -4.01 6.92
CA PHE A 13 -9.66 -4.98 6.86
C PHE A 13 -10.14 -6.31 7.41
N SER A 14 -10.03 -7.38 6.62
CA SER A 14 -10.33 -8.73 7.11
C SER A 14 -9.12 -9.29 7.86
N THR A 15 -9.34 -9.81 9.06
CA THR A 15 -8.30 -10.47 9.87
C THR A 15 -8.82 -11.82 10.38
N ASN A 16 -7.92 -12.77 10.63
CA ASN A 16 -8.23 -14.09 11.20
C ASN A 16 -9.30 -14.93 10.46
N GLY A 17 -9.63 -14.59 9.22
CA GLY A 17 -10.61 -15.32 8.38
C GLY A 17 -12.08 -15.15 8.77
N ASN A 18 -12.38 -14.66 9.98
CA ASN A 18 -13.75 -14.50 10.49
C ASN A 18 -13.98 -13.17 11.22
N GLN A 19 -13.06 -12.22 11.11
CA GLN A 19 -13.16 -10.91 11.76
C GLN A 19 -12.95 -9.79 10.75
N LEU A 20 -13.68 -8.68 10.92
CA LEU A 20 -13.42 -7.42 10.22
C LEU A 20 -12.97 -6.37 11.24
N ILE A 21 -11.92 -5.65 10.91
CA ILE A 21 -11.58 -4.38 11.56
C ILE A 21 -12.01 -3.26 10.63
N CYS A 22 -12.82 -2.35 11.15
CA CYS A 22 -13.30 -1.17 10.43
C CYS A 22 -12.71 0.08 11.07
N ALA A 23 -12.12 0.94 10.23
CA ALA A 23 -11.84 2.32 10.61
C ALA A 23 -13.00 3.19 10.13
N LEU A 24 -13.58 3.97 11.03
CA LEU A 24 -14.67 4.88 10.72
C LEU A 24 -14.51 6.21 11.45
N ASN A 25 -15.12 7.26 10.92
CA ASN A 25 -15.33 8.51 11.64
C ASN A 25 -16.75 8.55 12.15
N GLU A 26 -16.91 8.82 13.44
CA GLU A 26 -18.17 9.30 14.00
C GLU A 26 -18.16 10.82 13.97
N VAL A 27 -19.05 11.41 13.18
CA VAL A 27 -19.17 12.86 13.06
C VAL A 27 -20.25 13.36 14.01
N ASN A 28 -20.08 14.56 14.55
CA ASN A 28 -21.14 15.20 15.31
C ASN A 28 -22.28 15.59 14.37
N PRO A 29 -23.51 15.08 14.52
CA PRO A 29 -24.63 15.44 13.66
C PRO A 29 -24.99 16.94 13.70
N ASP A 30 -24.53 17.67 14.72
CA ASP A 30 -24.71 19.11 14.84
C ASP A 30 -23.55 19.94 14.22
N ASP A 31 -22.44 19.30 13.82
CA ASP A 31 -21.33 19.94 13.11
C ASP A 31 -21.64 19.98 11.61
N ILE A 32 -22.22 21.08 11.13
CA ILE A 32 -22.66 21.26 9.74
C ILE A 32 -21.49 21.14 8.75
N GLU A 33 -20.28 21.44 9.18
CA GLU A 33 -19.09 21.41 8.31
C GLU A 33 -18.41 20.03 8.31
N ASP A 34 -18.89 19.08 9.12
CA ASP A 34 -18.27 17.75 9.34
C ASP A 34 -16.75 17.89 9.61
N THR A 35 -16.30 18.96 10.29
CA THR A 35 -14.87 19.25 10.44
C THR A 35 -14.25 18.49 11.60
N ASN A 36 -15.03 18.19 12.64
CA ASN A 36 -14.57 17.44 13.81
C ASN A 36 -15.24 16.08 13.86
N ALA A 37 -14.43 15.05 14.06
CA ALA A 37 -14.91 13.69 14.19
C ALA A 37 -14.14 12.92 15.26
N THR A 38 -14.69 11.77 15.63
CA THR A 38 -13.97 10.76 16.40
C THR A 38 -13.64 9.61 15.46
N LEU A 39 -12.35 9.38 15.21
CA LEU A 39 -11.91 8.13 14.58
C LEU A 39 -12.20 7.00 15.55
N LYS A 40 -12.85 5.93 15.07
CA LYS A 40 -13.03 4.68 15.81
C LYS A 40 -12.42 3.51 15.04
N LEU A 41 -11.81 2.60 15.79
CA LEU A 41 -11.53 1.24 15.32
C LEU A 41 -12.55 0.28 15.93
N VAL A 42 -13.19 -0.49 15.06
CA VAL A 42 -14.29 -1.39 15.41
C VAL A 42 -13.94 -2.78 14.95
N LEU A 43 -14.09 -3.76 15.83
CA LEU A 43 -14.00 -5.17 15.53
C LEU A 43 -15.41 -5.74 15.31
N ILE A 44 -15.57 -6.53 14.26
CA ILE A 44 -16.81 -7.21 13.90
C ILE A 44 -16.53 -8.70 13.78
N ASP A 45 -17.21 -9.52 14.57
CA ASP A 45 -17.20 -10.97 14.41
C ASP A 45 -18.16 -11.35 13.28
N LEU A 46 -17.66 -12.02 12.23
CA LEU A 46 -18.46 -12.39 11.07
C LEU A 46 -19.38 -13.59 11.31
N ASN A 47 -19.11 -14.41 12.35
CA ASN A 47 -19.93 -15.55 12.70
C ASN A 47 -21.16 -15.11 13.52
N THR A 48 -20.98 -14.16 14.44
CA THR A 48 -22.05 -13.71 15.35
C THR A 48 -22.69 -12.39 14.92
N GLY A 49 -21.98 -11.58 14.14
CA GLY A 49 -22.35 -10.20 13.82
C GLY A 49 -22.12 -9.22 14.97
N GLU A 50 -21.43 -9.64 16.04
CA GLU A 50 -21.15 -8.80 17.22
C GLU A 50 -20.16 -7.68 16.87
N ARG A 51 -20.40 -6.50 17.44
CA ARG A 51 -19.59 -5.29 17.29
C ARG A 51 -18.84 -4.99 18.58
N THR A 52 -17.57 -4.65 18.48
CA THR A 52 -16.79 -4.10 19.60
C THR A 52 -16.00 -2.88 19.14
N ASP A 53 -16.36 -1.71 19.68
CA ASP A 53 -15.59 -0.49 19.50
C ASP A 53 -14.47 -0.52 20.54
N PHE A 54 -13.23 -0.53 20.09
CA PHE A 54 -12.10 -0.76 21.00
C PHE A 54 -11.15 0.41 21.08
N TYR A 55 -11.05 1.27 20.07
CA TYR A 55 -10.18 2.44 20.09
C TYR A 55 -10.92 3.66 19.54
N GLU A 56 -10.69 4.81 20.16
CA GLU A 56 -11.25 6.10 19.74
C GLU A 56 -10.23 7.24 19.88
N ARG A 57 -10.28 8.19 18.95
CA ARG A 57 -9.45 9.40 18.98
C ARG A 57 -10.15 10.56 18.28
N ALA A 58 -10.14 11.73 18.90
CA ALA A 58 -10.60 12.96 18.25
C ALA A 58 -9.70 13.32 17.06
N VAL A 59 -10.30 13.64 15.92
CA VAL A 59 -9.64 13.98 14.65
C VAL A 59 -10.33 15.15 13.97
N GLN A 60 -9.61 15.83 13.08
CA GLN A 60 -10.15 16.86 12.21
C GLN A 60 -10.21 16.34 10.78
N ILE A 61 -11.40 16.31 10.18
CA ILE A 61 -11.61 15.89 8.80
C ILE A 61 -11.00 16.95 7.87
N GLY A 62 -10.22 16.50 6.88
CA GLY A 62 -9.46 17.36 5.97
C GLY A 62 -8.19 17.98 6.59
N GLY A 63 -7.90 17.71 7.88
CA GLY A 63 -6.66 18.06 8.55
C GLY A 63 -5.66 16.89 8.60
N THR A 64 -4.85 16.84 9.66
CA THR A 64 -3.93 15.72 9.94
C THR A 64 -4.71 14.54 10.54
N GLU A 65 -5.41 13.83 9.69
CA GLU A 65 -6.14 12.63 10.08
C GLU A 65 -5.26 11.39 9.91
N PRO A 66 -5.17 10.50 10.92
CA PRO A 66 -4.47 9.24 10.78
C PRO A 66 -5.12 8.33 9.72
N LEU A 67 -4.29 7.81 8.82
CA LEU A 67 -4.65 6.77 7.88
C LEU A 67 -4.58 5.41 8.57
N PHE A 68 -5.66 4.63 8.51
CA PHE A 68 -5.61 3.23 8.93
C PHE A 68 -4.89 2.40 7.86
N MET A 69 -3.74 1.85 8.20
CA MET A 69 -2.88 1.09 7.29
C MET A 69 -3.29 -0.37 7.16
N GLY A 70 -4.02 -0.90 8.16
CA GLY A 70 -4.43 -2.30 8.23
C GLY A 70 -4.04 -2.97 9.56
N VAL A 71 -4.02 -4.30 9.54
CA VAL A 71 -3.77 -5.15 10.72
C VAL A 71 -2.67 -6.15 10.42
N THR A 72 -1.71 -6.30 11.33
CA THR A 72 -0.66 -7.34 11.25
C THR A 72 -1.16 -8.69 11.76
N ASP A 73 -0.50 -9.78 11.38
CA ASP A 73 -0.78 -11.14 11.88
C ASP A 73 -0.52 -11.26 13.39
N SER A 74 0.35 -10.39 13.94
CA SER A 74 0.57 -10.25 15.37
C SER A 74 -0.59 -9.57 16.11
N GLY A 75 -1.64 -9.13 15.41
CA GLY A 75 -2.86 -8.58 16.00
C GLY A 75 -2.77 -7.10 16.33
N TYR A 76 -2.03 -6.31 15.54
CA TYR A 76 -1.89 -4.86 15.74
C TYR A 76 -2.46 -4.08 14.57
N CYS A 77 -3.35 -3.15 14.88
CA CYS A 77 -3.77 -2.08 13.98
C CYS A 77 -2.66 -1.03 13.92
N VAL A 78 -2.38 -0.53 12.71
CA VAL A 78 -1.41 0.57 12.52
C VAL A 78 -2.12 1.78 11.94
N LEU A 79 -1.99 2.91 12.63
CA LEU A 79 -2.45 4.23 12.18
C LEU A 79 -1.24 5.08 11.77
N ARG A 80 -1.20 5.60 10.55
CA ARG A 80 -0.12 6.48 10.05
C ARG A 80 -0.59 7.92 9.96
N GLU A 81 0.14 8.82 10.60
CA GLU A 81 0.03 10.26 10.41
C GLU A 81 1.23 10.76 9.62
N GLN A 82 1.03 11.81 8.83
CA GLN A 82 2.11 12.46 8.08
C GLN A 82 2.13 13.95 8.38
N TYR A 83 3.33 14.51 8.44
CA TYR A 83 3.56 15.93 8.62
C TYR A 83 4.68 16.39 7.71
N THR A 84 4.40 17.37 6.86
CA THR A 84 5.33 17.94 5.89
C THR A 84 5.74 19.33 6.35
N THR A 85 7.05 19.54 6.51
CA THR A 85 7.58 20.79 7.10
C THR A 85 7.79 21.91 6.10
N LYS A 86 7.89 21.59 4.81
CA LYS A 86 8.03 22.55 3.72
C LYS A 86 6.79 22.58 2.83
N SER A 87 6.58 23.69 2.17
CA SER A 87 5.48 23.96 1.26
C SER A 87 5.96 24.77 0.05
N GLU A 88 5.09 24.99 -0.94
CA GLU A 88 5.42 25.83 -2.10
C GLU A 88 5.81 27.26 -1.70
N GLU A 89 5.26 27.78 -0.61
CA GLU A 89 5.57 29.13 -0.09
C GLU A 89 7.03 29.30 0.35
N ASP A 90 7.71 28.20 0.70
CA ASP A 90 9.12 28.19 1.08
C ASP A 90 10.07 28.36 -0.13
N PHE A 91 9.56 28.26 -1.37
CA PHE A 91 10.32 28.30 -2.60
C PHE A 91 9.79 29.33 -3.62
N PRO A 92 9.75 30.63 -3.27
CA PRO A 92 9.13 31.64 -4.13
C PRO A 92 9.83 31.74 -5.49
N GLY A 93 9.07 31.55 -6.56
CA GLY A 93 9.52 31.72 -7.95
C GLY A 93 10.28 30.53 -8.53
N GLN A 94 10.21 29.35 -7.90
CA GLN A 94 10.69 28.08 -8.47
C GLN A 94 9.50 27.28 -9.03
N GLU A 95 9.75 26.49 -10.07
CA GLU A 95 8.72 25.64 -10.67
C GLU A 95 8.50 24.38 -9.81
N TRP A 96 7.30 23.80 -9.88
CA TRP A 96 6.93 22.62 -9.08
C TRP A 96 7.91 21.45 -9.25
N GLU A 97 8.37 21.22 -10.48
CA GLU A 97 9.31 20.14 -10.81
C GLU A 97 10.67 20.26 -10.08
N ASP A 98 11.07 21.48 -9.70
CA ASP A 98 12.33 21.72 -8.98
C ASP A 98 12.19 21.53 -7.46
N ILE A 99 10.96 21.67 -6.93
CA ILE A 99 10.73 21.75 -5.48
C ILE A 99 9.94 20.57 -4.92
N ALA A 100 9.21 19.81 -5.75
CA ALA A 100 8.34 18.72 -5.33
C ALA A 100 9.09 17.71 -4.45
N ASP A 101 10.24 17.23 -4.92
CA ASP A 101 11.06 16.27 -4.17
C ASP A 101 11.57 16.84 -2.84
N GLU A 102 11.87 18.13 -2.77
CA GLU A 102 12.33 18.77 -1.53
C GLU A 102 11.20 18.91 -0.51
N ILE A 103 9.99 19.19 -0.98
CA ILE A 103 8.78 19.19 -0.14
C ILE A 103 8.51 17.77 0.36
N GLU A 104 8.52 16.76 -0.51
CA GLU A 104 8.30 15.36 -0.14
C GLU A 104 9.34 14.87 0.87
N ARG A 105 10.63 15.16 0.65
CA ARG A 105 11.73 14.86 1.61
C ARG A 105 11.51 15.44 2.99
N SER A 106 10.78 16.54 3.09
CA SER A 106 10.48 17.22 4.35
C SER A 106 9.34 16.55 5.15
N THR A 107 8.79 15.45 4.62
CA THR A 107 7.70 14.68 5.24
C THR A 107 8.23 13.69 6.28
N THR A 108 7.62 13.73 7.45
CA THR A 108 7.79 12.75 8.52
C THR A 108 6.49 11.98 8.71
N TYR A 109 6.61 10.65 8.79
CA TYR A 109 5.53 9.73 9.05
C TYR A 109 5.64 9.20 10.48
N THR A 110 4.52 9.23 11.22
CA THR A 110 4.42 8.65 12.56
C THR A 110 3.37 7.56 12.54
N CYS A 111 3.76 6.34 12.89
CA CYS A 111 2.86 5.21 12.99
C CYS A 111 2.57 4.90 14.45
N THR A 112 1.30 4.75 14.79
CA THR A 112 0.79 4.35 16.10
C THR A 112 0.30 2.91 16.04
N MET A 113 0.78 2.07 16.97
CA MET A 113 0.43 0.64 17.04
C MET A 113 -0.61 0.40 18.14
N ILE A 114 -1.72 -0.22 17.78
CA ILE A 114 -2.87 -0.44 18.66
C ILE A 114 -3.22 -1.93 18.63
N PRO A 115 -3.15 -2.67 19.76
CA PRO A 115 -3.60 -4.05 19.81
C PRO A 115 -5.07 -4.15 19.40
N VAL A 116 -5.43 -5.16 18.62
CA VAL A 116 -6.84 -5.44 18.30
C VAL A 116 -7.59 -5.72 19.61
N GLY A 117 -8.67 -4.96 19.85
CA GLY A 117 -9.44 -5.04 21.10
C GLY A 117 -8.85 -4.23 22.26
N GLY A 118 -7.72 -3.55 22.08
CA GLY A 118 -7.09 -2.70 23.09
C GLY A 118 -7.43 -1.21 22.92
N SER A 119 -7.76 -0.53 24.03
CA SER A 119 -8.15 0.89 24.00
C SER A 119 -6.99 1.88 23.97
N GLU A 120 -5.76 1.41 24.20
CA GLU A 120 -4.59 2.26 24.29
C GLU A 120 -3.52 1.80 23.29
N PRO A 121 -2.80 2.74 22.65
CA PRO A 121 -1.63 2.40 21.86
C PRO A 121 -0.52 1.79 22.72
N VAL A 122 0.24 0.85 22.15
CA VAL A 122 1.40 0.23 22.83
C VAL A 122 2.72 0.90 22.48
N GLY A 123 2.73 1.75 21.45
CA GLY A 123 3.92 2.46 21.03
C GLY A 123 3.75 3.16 19.68
N THR A 124 4.78 3.90 19.31
CA THR A 124 4.89 4.59 18.03
C THR A 124 6.27 4.36 17.41
N PHE A 125 6.35 4.50 16.09
CA PHE A 125 7.62 4.57 15.37
C PHE A 125 7.53 5.62 14.27
N THR A 126 8.67 6.18 13.87
CA THR A 126 8.75 7.27 12.90
C THR A 126 9.79 6.99 11.82
N TYR A 127 9.52 7.50 10.63
CA TYR A 127 10.43 7.52 9.48
C TYR A 127 10.13 8.75 8.64
N SER A 128 11.04 9.13 7.75
CA SER A 128 10.97 10.37 6.98
C SER A 128 11.65 10.23 5.64
N GLY A 129 11.30 11.11 4.71
CA GLY A 129 11.89 11.19 3.39
C GLY A 129 10.83 11.09 2.30
N ARG A 130 11.28 10.85 1.06
CA ARG A 130 10.42 10.60 -0.08
C ARG A 130 10.05 9.13 -0.15
N ILE A 131 8.98 8.77 0.56
CA ILE A 131 8.68 7.38 0.93
C ILE A 131 7.44 6.84 0.22
N TYR A 132 7.54 5.60 -0.26
CA TYR A 132 6.39 4.73 -0.47
C TYR A 132 6.36 3.69 0.65
N ASP A 133 5.21 3.47 1.29
CA ASP A 133 5.06 2.50 2.39
C ASP A 133 3.85 1.57 2.20
N LEU A 134 3.92 0.41 2.85
CA LEU A 134 2.88 -0.61 2.82
C LEU A 134 2.94 -1.45 4.09
N LEU A 135 1.79 -1.64 4.75
CA LEU A 135 1.68 -2.56 5.87
C LEU A 135 1.48 -3.99 5.35
N CYS A 136 2.32 -4.91 5.81
CA CYS A 136 2.23 -6.34 5.55
C CYS A 136 1.95 -7.12 6.85
N ASP A 137 1.87 -8.45 6.75
CA ASP A 137 1.56 -9.35 7.86
C ASP A 137 2.49 -9.22 9.07
N ASP A 138 3.79 -8.96 8.87
CA ASP A 138 4.80 -8.92 9.93
C ASP A 138 5.35 -7.50 10.23
N GLY A 139 4.86 -6.48 9.55
CA GLY A 139 5.30 -5.10 9.80
C GLY A 139 5.08 -4.14 8.65
N LEU A 140 5.56 -2.92 8.83
CA LEU A 140 5.52 -1.88 7.81
C LEU A 140 6.78 -1.96 6.95
N TYR A 141 6.59 -2.01 5.64
CA TYR A 141 7.66 -1.92 4.66
C TYR A 141 7.64 -0.55 4.04
N TYR A 142 8.81 0.02 3.79
CA TYR A 142 8.91 1.26 3.05
C TYR A 142 10.14 1.29 2.14
N PHE A 143 9.97 1.99 1.02
CA PHE A 143 11.01 2.29 0.06
C PHE A 143 11.29 3.79 0.08
N ASP A 144 12.54 4.15 0.33
CA ASP A 144 13.02 5.53 0.23
C ASP A 144 13.57 5.79 -1.17
N CYS A 145 12.94 6.72 -1.88
CA CYS A 145 13.29 7.03 -3.27
C CYS A 145 14.68 7.63 -3.42
N ASP A 146 15.22 8.29 -2.40
CA ASP A 146 16.50 8.99 -2.52
C ASP A 146 17.67 8.08 -2.17
N SER A 147 17.53 7.25 -1.13
CA SER A 147 18.55 6.26 -0.77
C SER A 147 18.41 4.94 -1.53
N ARG A 148 17.29 4.72 -2.23
CA ARG A 148 16.89 3.47 -2.88
C ARG A 148 16.80 2.28 -1.92
N LYS A 149 16.65 2.54 -0.63
CA LYS A 149 16.62 1.49 0.41
C LYS A 149 15.21 0.98 0.66
N VAL A 150 15.09 -0.34 0.75
CA VAL A 150 13.91 -1.02 1.29
C VAL A 150 14.17 -1.33 2.75
N THR A 151 13.30 -0.83 3.62
CA THR A 151 13.38 -1.04 5.07
C THR A 151 12.09 -1.65 5.57
N ARG A 152 12.20 -2.58 6.52
CA ARG A 152 11.07 -3.10 7.28
C ARG A 152 11.14 -2.61 8.72
N ILE A 153 10.02 -2.11 9.24
CA ILE A 153 9.81 -1.90 10.66
C ILE A 153 8.92 -3.03 11.18
N SER A 154 9.47 -3.88 12.04
CA SER A 154 8.71 -4.99 12.64
C SER A 154 7.64 -4.47 13.62
N VAL A 155 6.47 -5.10 13.62
CA VAL A 155 5.37 -4.73 14.53
C VAL A 155 5.02 -5.93 15.42
N PRO A 156 4.98 -5.78 16.76
CA PRO A 156 4.98 -4.51 17.52
C PRO A 156 6.35 -3.97 17.95
N ASP A 157 7.44 -4.68 17.67
CA ASP A 157 8.78 -4.36 18.24
C ASP A 157 9.32 -2.99 17.82
N GLY A 158 8.82 -2.40 16.75
CA GLY A 158 9.25 -1.09 16.22
C GLY A 158 10.67 -1.09 15.65
N THR A 159 11.27 -2.26 15.42
CA THR A 159 12.68 -2.38 15.00
C THR A 159 12.79 -2.21 13.49
N ALA A 160 13.52 -1.18 13.07
CA ALA A 160 13.85 -0.95 11.66
C ALA A 160 15.01 -1.84 11.21
N THR A 161 14.84 -2.51 10.07
CA THR A 161 15.85 -3.35 9.42
C THR A 161 15.91 -2.98 7.95
N GLU A 162 17.07 -2.49 7.50
CA GLU A 162 17.36 -2.34 6.07
C GLU A 162 17.46 -3.72 5.43
N LEU A 163 16.67 -3.97 4.40
CA LEU A 163 16.60 -5.28 3.72
C LEU A 163 17.47 -5.30 2.47
N ALA A 164 17.40 -4.27 1.64
CA ALA A 164 18.13 -4.17 0.39
C ALA A 164 18.25 -2.71 -0.08
N THR A 165 19.19 -2.47 -0.99
CA THR A 165 19.28 -1.24 -1.77
C THR A 165 19.05 -1.58 -3.23
N LEU A 166 18.04 -0.98 -3.86
CA LEU A 166 17.73 -1.18 -5.27
C LEU A 166 18.70 -0.37 -6.15
N PRO A 167 18.94 -0.82 -7.40
CA PRO A 167 19.65 0.00 -8.37
C PRO A 167 18.84 1.26 -8.70
N ASP A 168 19.55 2.33 -9.05
CA ASP A 168 18.93 3.56 -9.54
C ASP A 168 18.66 3.43 -11.05
N GLU A 169 17.40 3.22 -11.39
CA GLU A 169 16.94 3.05 -12.77
C GLU A 169 16.46 4.39 -13.38
N GLY A 170 16.75 5.52 -12.74
CA GLY A 170 16.16 6.81 -13.13
C GLY A 170 14.66 6.88 -12.88
N ALA A 171 14.17 6.05 -11.94
CA ALA A 171 12.77 5.96 -11.60
C ALA A 171 12.27 7.21 -10.87
N VAL A 172 11.08 7.66 -11.28
CA VAL A 172 10.38 8.85 -10.76
C VAL A 172 9.27 8.47 -9.78
N SER A 173 8.89 7.20 -9.71
CA SER A 173 7.90 6.69 -8.74
C SER A 173 8.17 5.22 -8.43
N ALA A 174 7.53 4.69 -7.39
CA ALA A 174 7.59 3.28 -7.01
C ALA A 174 6.21 2.76 -6.63
N TYR A 175 6.03 1.44 -6.70
CA TYR A 175 4.84 0.75 -6.24
C TYR A 175 5.23 -0.40 -5.33
N LEU A 176 4.50 -0.57 -4.23
CA LEU A 176 4.67 -1.68 -3.30
C LEU A 176 3.48 -2.61 -3.47
N ASP A 177 3.73 -3.84 -3.92
CA ASP A 177 2.67 -4.79 -4.24
C ASP A 177 2.26 -5.65 -3.04
N GLY A 178 3.21 -5.92 -2.14
CA GLY A 178 2.97 -6.68 -0.91
C GLY A 178 3.97 -7.81 -0.69
N LYS A 179 3.62 -8.74 0.20
CA LYS A 179 4.49 -9.83 0.62
C LYS A 179 3.97 -11.20 0.17
N MET A 180 4.90 -12.04 -0.29
CA MET A 180 4.68 -13.39 -0.75
C MET A 180 5.65 -14.34 -0.05
N GLY A 181 5.19 -14.98 1.03
CA GLY A 181 6.06 -15.76 1.91
C GLY A 181 7.15 -14.86 2.50
N ASP A 182 8.41 -15.19 2.25
CA ASP A 182 9.55 -14.38 2.70
C ASP A 182 9.97 -13.29 1.69
N TRP A 183 9.20 -13.05 0.63
CA TRP A 183 9.54 -12.11 -0.43
C TRP A 183 8.64 -10.89 -0.42
N PHE A 184 9.24 -9.70 -0.29
CA PHE A 184 8.55 -8.43 -0.47
C PHE A 184 8.67 -7.97 -1.92
N LEU A 185 7.55 -7.62 -2.53
CA LEU A 185 7.43 -7.28 -3.95
C LEU A 185 7.22 -5.78 -4.12
N LEU A 186 8.02 -5.20 -5.01
CA LEU A 186 7.94 -3.79 -5.36
C LEU A 186 8.43 -3.54 -6.78
N SER A 187 8.09 -2.37 -7.32
CA SER A 187 8.59 -1.91 -8.61
C SER A 187 9.01 -0.45 -8.58
N GLN A 188 9.94 -0.09 -9.46
CA GLN A 188 10.38 1.27 -9.70
C GLN A 188 9.98 1.67 -11.13
N ARG A 189 9.29 2.81 -11.28
CA ARG A 189 8.75 3.28 -12.56
C ARG A 189 9.55 4.43 -13.13
N TYR A 190 9.94 4.32 -14.39
CA TYR A 190 10.47 5.42 -15.20
C TYR A 190 9.66 5.59 -16.48
N TYR A 191 9.85 6.71 -17.19
CA TYR A 191 9.19 6.99 -18.45
C TYR A 191 10.23 7.18 -19.56
N GLU A 192 9.94 6.63 -20.74
CA GLU A 192 10.77 6.82 -21.93
C GLU A 192 9.92 7.32 -23.11
N ASN A 193 10.52 8.15 -23.97
CA ASN A 193 9.88 8.54 -25.22
C ASN A 193 10.29 7.55 -26.31
N ARG A 194 9.32 6.93 -26.97
CA ARG A 194 9.55 6.04 -28.11
C ARG A 194 9.09 6.71 -29.41
N GLU A 195 9.83 6.50 -30.50
CA GLU A 195 9.51 7.12 -31.80
C GLU A 195 8.16 6.66 -32.38
N ASP A 196 7.70 5.47 -31.99
CA ASP A 196 6.45 4.85 -32.46
C ASP A 196 5.22 5.19 -31.59
N VAL A 197 5.40 5.93 -30.50
CA VAL A 197 4.34 6.24 -29.54
C VAL A 197 4.26 7.76 -29.30
N SER A 198 3.06 8.33 -29.43
CA SER A 198 2.85 9.79 -29.31
C SER A 198 2.87 10.31 -27.86
N TYR A 199 3.19 9.47 -26.89
CA TYR A 199 3.20 9.77 -25.46
C TYR A 199 4.34 9.02 -24.75
N PRO A 200 4.83 9.50 -23.60
CA PRO A 200 5.82 8.79 -22.80
C PRO A 200 5.32 7.41 -22.36
N VAL A 201 6.14 6.38 -22.51
CA VAL A 201 5.82 5.00 -22.11
C VAL A 201 6.35 4.74 -20.72
N ALA A 202 5.47 4.27 -19.83
CA ALA A 202 5.85 3.85 -18.48
C ALA A 202 6.53 2.48 -18.52
N ASN A 203 7.65 2.36 -17.83
CA ASN A 203 8.39 1.11 -17.65
C ASN A 203 8.58 0.84 -16.16
N ASP A 204 8.17 -0.34 -15.69
CA ASP A 204 8.40 -0.76 -14.31
C ASP A 204 9.54 -1.78 -14.24
N CYS A 205 10.57 -1.47 -13.45
CA CYS A 205 11.59 -2.41 -13.01
C CYS A 205 11.06 -3.11 -11.75
N CYS A 206 10.65 -4.36 -11.88
CA CYS A 206 10.07 -5.16 -10.80
C CYS A 206 11.15 -5.90 -10.00
N TYR A 207 10.95 -6.00 -8.68
CA TYR A 207 11.89 -6.61 -7.75
C TYR A 207 11.17 -7.46 -6.70
N ALA A 208 11.83 -8.53 -6.27
CA ALA A 208 11.52 -9.27 -5.06
C ALA A 208 12.70 -9.16 -4.08
N VAL A 209 12.43 -8.75 -2.85
CA VAL A 209 13.41 -8.65 -1.76
C VAL A 209 13.11 -9.70 -0.71
N ASN A 210 14.07 -10.59 -0.44
CA ASN A 210 13.92 -11.57 0.62
C ASN A 210 14.07 -10.90 1.99
N VAL A 211 13.03 -10.98 2.80
CA VAL A 211 12.94 -10.26 4.08
C VAL A 211 13.84 -10.84 5.17
N LYS A 212 14.36 -12.05 4.98
CA LYS A 212 15.26 -12.74 5.93
C LYS A 212 16.73 -12.59 5.53
N THR A 213 17.03 -12.69 4.24
CA THR A 213 18.41 -12.71 3.74
C THR A 213 18.87 -11.39 3.13
N GLY A 214 17.94 -10.50 2.78
CA GLY A 214 18.23 -9.29 2.00
C GLY A 214 18.54 -9.56 0.53
N GLU A 215 18.32 -10.78 0.04
CA GLU A 215 18.50 -11.10 -1.39
C GLU A 215 17.56 -10.24 -2.23
N LEU A 216 18.13 -9.47 -3.15
CA LEU A 216 17.39 -8.72 -4.17
C LEU A 216 17.36 -9.52 -5.47
N ARG A 217 16.16 -9.76 -6.00
CA ARG A 217 15.93 -10.45 -7.26
C ARG A 217 15.17 -9.55 -8.22
N PRO A 218 15.75 -9.17 -9.37
CA PRO A 218 15.00 -8.56 -10.47
C PRO A 218 13.96 -9.55 -11.01
N LEU A 219 12.77 -9.06 -11.31
CA LEU A 219 11.70 -9.84 -11.94
C LEU A 219 11.54 -9.39 -13.39
N GLU A 220 11.71 -10.33 -14.32
CA GLU A 220 11.61 -10.12 -15.76
C GLU A 220 10.20 -10.37 -16.30
N ILE A 221 9.17 -10.21 -15.46
CA ILE A 221 7.78 -10.25 -15.92
C ILE A 221 7.48 -8.92 -16.61
N ARG A 222 7.83 -8.83 -17.89
CA ARG A 222 7.55 -7.67 -18.73
C ARG A 222 6.09 -7.71 -19.20
N GLN A 223 5.36 -6.63 -18.95
CA GLN A 223 4.07 -6.35 -19.58
C GLN A 223 4.16 -4.95 -20.19
N GLU A 224 4.20 -4.89 -21.52
CA GLU A 224 4.19 -3.62 -22.23
C GLU A 224 2.78 -3.03 -22.17
N VAL A 225 2.64 -1.84 -21.60
CA VAL A 225 1.36 -1.14 -21.46
C VAL A 225 1.48 0.32 -21.88
N SER A 226 0.41 0.83 -22.50
CA SER A 226 0.27 2.27 -22.78
C SER A 226 0.32 3.10 -21.50
N ALA A 227 0.84 4.33 -21.59
CA ALA A 227 1.26 5.26 -20.53
C ALA A 227 0.49 5.32 -19.20
N ASP A 228 -0.80 4.97 -19.17
CA ASP A 228 -1.68 5.18 -18.02
C ASP A 228 -2.14 3.89 -17.31
N ARG A 229 -1.61 2.71 -17.68
CA ARG A 229 -2.02 1.43 -17.07
C ARG A 229 -0.91 0.84 -16.21
N ARG A 230 -1.29 0.29 -15.04
CA ARG A 230 -0.36 -0.32 -14.07
C ARG A 230 0.11 -1.68 -14.61
N MET A 231 1.42 -1.98 -14.50
CA MET A 231 1.92 -3.34 -14.66
C MET A 231 1.32 -4.25 -13.57
N ALA A 232 1.42 -5.56 -13.79
CA ALA A 232 0.59 -6.56 -13.14
C ALA A 232 0.32 -6.31 -11.64
N THR A 233 -0.92 -5.96 -11.30
CA THR A 233 -1.28 -5.69 -9.90
C THR A 233 -1.67 -7.00 -9.22
N MET A 234 -0.99 -7.35 -8.13
CA MET A 234 -1.42 -8.44 -7.26
C MET A 234 -2.73 -8.04 -6.57
N LEU A 235 -3.82 -8.74 -6.92
CA LEU A 235 -5.12 -8.56 -6.29
C LEU A 235 -5.29 -9.40 -5.03
N GLY A 236 -4.58 -10.51 -4.96
CA GLY A 236 -4.70 -11.44 -3.85
C GLY A 236 -3.71 -12.59 -4.00
N LYS A 237 -3.57 -13.33 -2.91
CA LYS A 237 -2.71 -14.51 -2.84
C LYS A 237 -3.36 -15.59 -2.00
N THR A 238 -3.05 -16.82 -2.33
CA THR A 238 -3.21 -17.98 -1.44
C THR A 238 -1.84 -18.38 -0.91
N SER A 239 -1.75 -19.50 -0.20
CA SER A 239 -0.45 -20.07 0.17
C SER A 239 0.40 -20.49 -1.04
N ASN A 240 -0.22 -20.70 -2.21
CA ASN A 240 0.44 -21.32 -3.36
C ASN A 240 0.42 -20.44 -4.61
N ASP A 241 -0.64 -19.63 -4.78
CA ASP A 241 -0.92 -18.92 -6.02
C ASP A 241 -1.08 -17.42 -5.77
N VAL A 242 -0.75 -16.63 -6.78
CA VAL A 242 -0.97 -15.20 -6.84
C VAL A 242 -2.02 -14.93 -7.92
N LEU A 243 -3.02 -14.12 -7.57
CA LEU A 243 -3.97 -13.55 -8.50
C LEU A 243 -3.46 -12.20 -8.98
N LEU A 244 -3.23 -12.09 -10.28
CA LEU A 244 -2.76 -10.89 -10.93
C LEU A 244 -3.84 -10.35 -11.86
N ILE A 245 -3.93 -9.02 -11.95
CA ILE A 245 -4.37 -8.38 -13.19
C ILE A 245 -3.13 -8.31 -14.07
N THR A 246 -3.24 -8.80 -15.29
CA THR A 246 -2.22 -8.68 -16.33
C THR A 246 -2.84 -7.93 -17.50
N ASP A 247 -2.24 -6.84 -17.96
CA ASP A 247 -2.77 -6.15 -19.15
C ASP A 247 -2.42 -6.94 -20.41
N SER A 248 -3.31 -6.88 -21.40
CA SER A 248 -3.27 -7.69 -22.62
C SER A 248 -3.23 -6.81 -23.85
N GLU A 249 -2.14 -6.87 -24.60
CA GLU A 249 -2.18 -6.59 -26.03
C GLU A 249 -2.52 -7.88 -26.80
N VAL A 250 -3.77 -8.35 -26.75
CA VAL A 250 -4.26 -9.38 -27.71
C VAL A 250 -5.80 -9.32 -27.88
N PRO A 251 -6.34 -9.73 -29.06
CA PRO A 251 -7.59 -9.23 -29.63
C PRO A 251 -8.89 -9.72 -28.97
N GLU A 252 -9.76 -8.74 -28.75
CA GLU A 252 -11.24 -8.68 -28.70
C GLU A 252 -12.10 -9.65 -27.86
N ASN A 253 -11.64 -10.83 -27.40
CA ASN A 253 -12.62 -11.87 -27.01
C ASN A 253 -12.68 -12.32 -25.54
N ASN A 254 -11.97 -11.69 -24.59
CA ASN A 254 -11.98 -12.15 -23.17
C ASN A 254 -11.94 -11.01 -22.13
N TYR A 255 -12.92 -10.10 -22.13
CA TYR A 255 -12.87 -8.89 -21.29
C TYR A 255 -13.91 -8.82 -20.16
N HIS A 256 -13.44 -8.43 -18.98
CA HIS A 256 -14.15 -7.56 -18.05
C HIS A 256 -13.31 -6.27 -17.91
N TYR A 257 -13.81 -5.14 -18.40
CA TYR A 257 -13.13 -3.83 -18.43
C TYR A 257 -11.74 -3.77 -19.10
N GLY A 258 -11.40 -4.71 -19.99
CA GLY A 258 -10.11 -4.68 -20.71
C GLY A 258 -8.94 -5.34 -19.98
N PHE A 259 -9.17 -6.01 -18.84
CA PHE A 259 -8.14 -6.69 -18.06
C PHE A 259 -8.14 -8.21 -18.27
N VAL A 260 -6.97 -8.84 -18.30
CA VAL A 260 -6.83 -10.30 -18.18
C VAL A 260 -6.46 -10.63 -16.74
N TYR A 261 -7.27 -11.46 -16.10
CA TYR A 261 -6.97 -11.98 -14.76
C TYR A 261 -6.21 -13.28 -14.93
N SER A 262 -5.10 -13.44 -14.22
CA SER A 262 -4.25 -14.61 -14.33
C SER A 262 -3.84 -15.13 -12.95
N LEU A 263 -3.77 -16.45 -12.81
CA LEU A 263 -3.13 -17.12 -11.69
C LEU A 263 -1.74 -17.59 -12.08
N ILE A 264 -0.80 -17.47 -11.16
CA ILE A 264 0.55 -18.04 -11.26
C ILE A 264 0.96 -18.53 -9.88
N SER A 265 1.74 -19.61 -9.80
CA SER A 265 2.25 -20.03 -8.51
C SER A 265 3.28 -19.02 -7.99
N GLN A 266 3.43 -18.93 -6.67
CA GLN A 266 4.41 -18.02 -6.07
C GLN A 266 5.85 -18.30 -6.57
N GLU A 267 6.20 -19.57 -6.73
CA GLU A 267 7.51 -20.00 -7.23
C GLU A 267 7.74 -19.54 -8.67
N GLU A 268 6.75 -19.77 -9.56
CA GLU A 268 6.87 -19.39 -10.97
C GLU A 268 6.90 -17.87 -11.15
N TYR A 269 6.17 -17.13 -10.31
CA TYR A 269 6.25 -15.66 -10.27
C TYR A 269 7.65 -15.18 -9.90
N LEU A 270 8.27 -15.73 -8.84
CA LEU A 270 9.63 -15.37 -8.41
C LEU A 270 10.71 -15.76 -9.43
N ASN A 271 10.42 -16.72 -10.30
CA ASN A 271 11.29 -17.13 -11.40
C ASN A 271 10.97 -16.39 -12.71
N SER A 272 10.06 -15.43 -12.69
CA SER A 272 9.62 -14.67 -13.86
C SER A 272 9.11 -15.55 -15.02
N ASN A 273 8.53 -16.71 -14.70
CA ASN A 273 8.05 -17.65 -15.70
C ASN A 273 6.66 -17.24 -16.21
N ALA A 274 6.64 -16.34 -17.19
CA ALA A 274 5.40 -15.87 -17.81
C ALA A 274 4.57 -16.99 -18.46
N ASP A 275 5.20 -18.06 -18.94
CA ASP A 275 4.51 -19.21 -19.55
C ASP A 275 3.67 -20.01 -18.54
N ALA A 276 3.91 -19.82 -17.23
CA ALA A 276 3.12 -20.44 -16.16
C ALA A 276 1.82 -19.68 -15.84
N LEU A 277 1.59 -18.49 -16.43
CA LEU A 277 0.37 -17.73 -16.22
C LEU A 277 -0.85 -18.48 -16.76
N LYS A 278 -1.85 -18.66 -15.89
CA LYS A 278 -3.13 -19.31 -16.20
C LYS A 278 -4.23 -18.26 -16.20
N PRO A 279 -4.78 -17.87 -17.37
CA PRO A 279 -5.92 -16.98 -17.43
C PRO A 279 -7.10 -17.54 -16.65
N ILE A 280 -7.82 -16.69 -15.93
CA ILE A 280 -9.04 -17.05 -15.22
C ILE A 280 -10.20 -16.15 -15.62
N GLN A 281 -11.41 -16.69 -15.51
CA GLN A 281 -12.66 -15.95 -15.68
C GLN A 281 -13.46 -16.04 -14.39
N PHE A 282 -14.01 -14.91 -13.95
CA PHE A 282 -14.98 -14.88 -12.87
C PHE A 282 -16.36 -15.24 -13.42
N ALA A 283 -17.02 -16.22 -12.80
CA ALA A 283 -18.43 -16.48 -13.05
C ALA A 283 -19.24 -15.42 -12.29
N PHE A 284 -19.82 -14.48 -13.01
CA PHE A 284 -20.77 -13.50 -12.47
C PHE A 284 -22.22 -13.96 -12.73
#